data_AF-A0AAN6GG87-F1
#
_entry.id   AF-A0AAN6GG87-F1
#
_cell.length_a   1.000
_cell.length_b   1.000
_cell.length_c   1.000
_cell.angle_alpha   90.00
_cell.angle_beta   90.00
_cell.angle_gamma   90.00
#
_symmetry.space_group_name_H-M   'P 1'
#
loop_
_entity.id
_entity.type
_entity.pdbx_description
1 polymer ?
#
loop_
_entity_poly.entity_id
_entity_poly.type
_entity_poly.pdbx_seq_one_letter_code
_entity_poly.pdbx_strand_id
1 'polypeptide(L)' 'MFGYKAYPTPILRPLAPFFAGGAIVFLGINALQNSLVKSDAFKNDPKNPYAQKVAKESGHH' A
#
# COMPACT_ATOMS: atom_id res chain seq x y z
N MET A 1 36.06 16.67 -16.35
CA MET A 1 35.23 15.83 -15.45
C MET A 1 34.52 14.80 -16.32
N PHE A 2 34.83 13.51 -16.17
CA PHE A 2 34.12 12.46 -16.91
C PHE A 2 32.65 12.49 -16.47
N GLY A 3 31.72 12.75 -17.39
CA GLY A 3 30.29 12.82 -17.08
C GLY A 3 29.74 11.47 -16.58
N TYR A 4 28.64 11.51 -15.83
CA TYR A 4 27.96 10.30 -15.38
C TYR A 4 27.45 9.50 -16.58
N LYS A 5 28.17 8.45 -16.95
CA LYS A 5 27.73 7.48 -17.95
C LYS A 5 26.87 6.42 -17.25
N ALA A 6 25.65 6.23 -17.71
CA ALA A 6 24.82 5.11 -17.27
C ALA A 6 25.37 3.81 -17.88
N TYR A 7 25.66 2.84 -17.03
CA TYR A 7 26.11 1.50 -17.44
C TYR A 7 24.94 0.52 -17.28
N PRO A 8 24.79 -0.47 -18.18
CA PRO A 8 23.68 -1.42 -18.14
C PRO A 8 23.90 -2.49 -17.05
N THR A 9 23.85 -2.08 -15.79
CA THR A 9 23.97 -2.99 -14.64
C THR A 9 22.69 -3.83 -14.48
N PRO A 10 22.80 -5.16 -14.31
CA PRO A 10 21.63 -6.02 -14.19
C PRO A 10 21.01 -5.85 -12.80
N ILE A 11 20.08 -4.89 -12.65
CA ILE A 11 19.39 -4.62 -11.38
C ILE A 11 18.16 -5.51 -11.17
N LEU A 12 17.42 -5.83 -12.24
CA LEU A 12 16.11 -6.46 -12.11
C LEU A 12 16.20 -7.91 -11.64
N ARG A 13 17.15 -8.69 -12.19
CA ARG A 13 17.31 -10.12 -11.86
C ARG A 13 17.70 -10.36 -10.39
N PRO A 14 18.74 -9.72 -9.82
CA PRO A 14 19.08 -9.91 -8.42
C PRO A 14 18.05 -9.28 -7.46
N LEU A 15 17.39 -8.19 -7.86
CA LEU A 15 16.41 -7.52 -7.00
C LEU A 15 14.98 -8.08 -7.11
N ALA A 16 14.70 -8.93 -8.09
CA ALA A 16 13.40 -9.56 -8.32
C ALA A 16 12.72 -10.13 -7.05
N PRO A 17 13.39 -10.93 -6.19
CA PRO A 17 12.74 -11.46 -4.99
C PRO A 17 12.34 -10.37 -4.00
N PHE A 18 13.07 -9.25 -3.93
CA PHE A 18 12.72 -8.12 -3.06
C PHE A 18 11.54 -7.33 -3.60
N PHE A 19 11.46 -7.12 -4.91
CA PHE A 19 10.28 -6.52 -5.54
C PHE A 19 9.04 -7.40 -5.35
N ALA A 20 9.18 -8.71 -5.52
CA ALA A 20 8.09 -9.66 -5.28
C ALA A 20 7.64 -9.63 -3.81
N GLY A 21 8.58 -9.67 -2.87
CA GLY A 21 8.28 -9.56 -1.43
C GLY A 21 7.58 -8.23 -1.09
N GLY A 22 8.08 -7.11 -1.60
CA GLY A 22 7.47 -5.80 -1.41
C GLY A 22 6.04 -5.72 -1.95
N ALA A 23 5.79 -6.30 -3.14
CA ALA A 23 4.46 -6.39 -3.71
C ALA A 23 3.50 -7.22 -2.84
N ILE A 24 3.95 -8.37 -2.34
CA ILE A 24 3.15 -9.23 -1.46
C ILE A 24 2.78 -8.48 -0.17
N VAL A 25 3.76 -7.85 0.48
CA VAL A 25 3.54 -7.08 1.72
C VAL A 25 2.60 -5.91 1.46
N PHE A 26 2.78 -5.20 0.35
CA PHE A 26 1.91 -4.09 -0.03
C PHE A 26 0.45 -4.53 -0.15
N LEU A 27 0.18 -5.63 -0.86
CA LEU A 27 -1.17 -6.16 -1.00
C LEU A 27 -1.74 -6.64 0.34
N GLY A 28 -0.93 -7.29 1.17
CA GLY A 28 -1.32 -7.73 2.50
C GLY A 28 -1.71 -6.57 3.42
N ILE A 29 -0.88 -5.52 3.48
CA ILE A 29 -1.15 -4.32 4.29
C ILE A 29 -2.35 -3.56 3.75
N ASN A 30 -2.53 -3.49 2.43
CA ASN A 30 -3.67 -2.82 1.82
C ASN A 30 -5.00 -3.49 2.25
N ALA A 31 -5.06 -4.83 2.18
CA ALA A 31 -6.23 -5.58 2.63
C ALA A 31 -6.47 -5.40 4.14
N LEU A 32 -5.40 -5.48 4.95
CA LEU A 32 -5.49 -5.29 6.40
C LEU A 32 -5.99 -3.89 6.76
N GLN A 33 -5.44 -2.85 6.13
CA GLN A 33 -5.84 -1.47 6.34
C GLN A 33 -7.33 -1.26 6.05
N ASN A 34 -7.83 -1.80 4.93
CA ASN A 34 -9.26 -1.72 4.58
C ASN A 34 -10.18 -2.35 5.64
N SER A 35 -9.71 -3.39 6.35
CA SER A 35 -10.45 -3.97 7.48
C SER A 35 -10.36 -3.09 8.73
N LEU A 36 -9.16 -2.63 9.07
CA LEU A 36 -8.92 -1.84 10.28
C LEU A 36 -9.66 -0.49 10.26
N VAL A 37 -9.70 0.21 9.13
CA VAL A 37 -10.41 1.49 9.02
C VAL A 37 -11.93 1.35 9.14
N LYS A 38 -12.47 0.13 9.02
CA LYS A 38 -13.90 -0.20 9.20
C LYS A 38 -14.22 -0.75 10.59
N SER A 39 -13.20 -1.11 11.37
CA SER A 39 -13.36 -1.66 12.71
C SER A 39 -14.02 -0.67 13.68
N ASP A 40 -14.68 -1.19 14.71
CA ASP A 40 -15.38 -0.35 15.70
C ASP A 40 -14.48 0.67 16.39
N ALA A 41 -13.19 0.35 16.54
CA ALA A 41 -12.20 1.23 17.15
C ALA A 41 -11.87 2.47 16.31
N PHE A 42 -11.94 2.38 14.98
CA PHE A 42 -11.46 3.43 14.07
C PHE A 42 -12.51 3.98 13.12
N LYS A 43 -13.69 3.36 13.02
CA LYS A 43 -14.77 3.79 12.12
C LYS A 43 -15.30 5.20 12.43
N ASN A 44 -15.27 5.59 13.71
CA ASN A 44 -15.75 6.90 14.19
C ASN A 44 -14.61 7.86 14.56
N ASP A 45 -13.35 7.50 14.28
CA ASP A 45 -12.22 8.37 14.58
C ASP A 45 -12.24 9.57 13.60
N PRO A 46 -12.29 10.83 14.09
CA PRO A 46 -12.26 12.01 13.23
C PRO A 46 -10.97 12.14 12.40
N LYS A 47 -9.91 11.42 12.75
CA LYS A 47 -8.65 11.36 11.99
C LYS A 47 -8.66 10.32 10.88
N ASN A 48 -9.66 9.44 10.82
CA ASN A 48 -9.75 8.43 9.77
C ASN A 48 -10.18 9.09 8.45
N PRO A 49 -9.27 9.24 7.46
CA PRO A 49 -9.61 9.91 6.19
C PRO A 49 -10.56 9.07 5.33
N TYR A 50 -10.80 7.81 5.70
CA TYR A 50 -11.70 6.90 5.00
C TYR A 50 -13.11 6.88 5.60
N ALA A 51 -13.38 7.59 6.70
CA ALA A 51 -14.67 7.53 7.40
C ALA A 51 -15.87 7.78 6.46
N GLN A 52 -15.78 8.78 5.57
CA GLN A 52 -16.83 9.07 4.59
C GLN A 52 -17.01 7.96 3.54
N LYS A 53 -15.91 7.35 3.09
CA LYS A 53 -15.94 6.24 2.12
C LYS A 53 -16.50 4.97 2.74
N VAL A 54 -16.08 4.68 3.97
CA VAL A 54 -16.59 3.56 4.79
C VAL A 54 -18.09 3.74 5.02
N ALA A 55 -18.54 4.91 5.49
CA ALA A 55 -19.96 5.19 5.70
C ALA A 55 -20.79 5.05 4.41
N LYS A 56 -20.25 5.48 3.26
CA LYS A 56 -20.90 5.32 1.95
C LYS A 56 -20.98 3.86 1.51
N GLU A 57 -19.95 3.06 1.72
CA GLU A 57 -19.97 1.61 1.46
C GLU A 57 -20.93 0.87 2.40
N SER A 58 -21.04 1.27 3.67
CA SER A 58 -21.95 0.67 4.65
C SER A 58 -23.42 1.06 4.42
N GLY A 59 -23.69 2.20 3.78
CA GLY A 59 -25.03 2.69 3.46
C GLY A 59 -25.62 2.15 2.15
N HIS A 60 -24.96 1.20 1.49
CA HIS A 60 -25.44 0.50 0.29
C HIS A 60 -26.07 -0.88 0.59
N HIS A 61 -26.76 -1.00 1.74
CA HIS A 61 -27.65 -2.11 2.06
C HIS A 61 -29.10 -1.61 2.16
#